data_AF-A0A5C4V860-F1
#
_entry.id   AF-A0A5C4V860-F1
#
_cell.length_a   1.000
_cell.length_b   1.000
_cell.length_c   1.000
_cell.angle_alpha   90.00
_cell.angle_beta   90.00
_cell.angle_gamma   90.00
#
_symmetry.space_group_name_H-M   'P 1'
#
loop_
_entity.id
_entity.type
_entity.pdbx_description
1 polymer ?
#
loop_
_entity_poly.entity_id
_entity_poly.type
_entity_poly.pdbx_seq_one_letter_code
_entity_poly.pdbx_strand_id
1 'polypeptide(L)'
;MPKQERVGKMSDRVVVDACVGREAGETNAPRSKSSRLVLEAILRQGVFVDFSPEVDREWRKHASRISIMWQTRMIAKRRLNKVRDKPSALLRKHVRDLLGNPDDIAALNKDVHLLELALAYGSGIISSDDRSGRLSRIVAEGYRPLRRVQWVSPHDPEGSCLAWVAGTLADKEVGRLGDGG
;
A
#
# COMPACT_ATOMS: atom_id res chain seq x y z
N MET A 1 9.34 22.57 18.93
CA MET A 1 8.38 22.36 17.83
C MET A 1 7.09 21.80 18.42
N PRO A 2 5.92 22.38 18.14
CA PRO A 2 4.67 21.89 18.72
C PRO A 2 4.36 20.50 18.12
N LYS A 3 3.99 19.55 18.99
CA LYS A 3 3.45 18.26 18.58
C LYS A 3 2.09 18.53 17.93
N GLN A 4 1.98 18.35 16.63
CA GLN A 4 0.69 18.39 15.95
C GLN A 4 -0.22 17.30 16.53
N GLU A 5 -1.43 17.70 16.91
CA GLU A 5 -2.46 16.85 17.47
C GLU A 5 -2.95 15.90 16.36
N ARG A 6 -2.87 14.58 16.60
CA ARG A 6 -3.24 13.56 15.60
C ARG A 6 -4.76 13.51 15.47
N VAL A 7 -5.27 13.77 14.27
CA VAL A 7 -6.70 13.63 13.97
C VAL A 7 -7.01 12.15 13.74
N GLY A 8 -7.57 11.48 14.74
CA GLY A 8 -8.02 10.08 14.65
C GLY A 8 -6.91 9.03 14.59
N LYS A 9 -7.23 7.81 15.02
CA LYS A 9 -6.27 6.69 15.00
C LYS A 9 -6.13 6.19 13.56
N MET A 10 -5.02 6.56 12.92
CA MET A 10 -4.54 6.01 11.65
C MET A 10 -4.50 4.48 11.72
N SER A 11 -4.62 3.78 10.59
CA SER A 11 -4.14 2.40 10.55
C SER A 11 -2.64 2.45 10.87
N ASP A 12 -2.28 1.96 12.05
CA ASP A 12 -0.89 2.00 12.53
C ASP A 12 0.05 1.17 11.64
N ARG A 13 -0.48 0.51 10.60
CA ARG A 13 0.15 -0.51 9.76
C ARG A 13 -0.23 -0.33 8.30
N VAL A 14 0.77 -0.33 7.43
CA VAL A 14 0.60 -0.32 5.98
C VAL A 14 1.39 -1.42 5.30
N VAL A 15 0.99 -1.78 4.10
CA VAL A 15 1.81 -2.52 3.13
C VAL A 15 2.23 -1.51 2.06
N VAL A 16 3.53 -1.44 1.80
CA VAL A 16 4.08 -0.58 0.76
C VAL A 16 4.50 -1.44 -0.42
N ASP A 17 3.90 -1.19 -1.57
CA ASP A 17 4.23 -1.86 -2.82
C ASP A 17 5.67 -1.52 -3.24
N ALA A 18 6.35 -2.51 -3.81
CA ALA A 18 7.69 -2.39 -4.36
C ALA A 18 7.80 -1.29 -5.44
N CYS A 19 6.71 -1.01 -6.19
CA CYS A 19 6.69 0.07 -7.16
C CYS A 19 7.01 1.44 -6.54
N VAL A 20 6.52 1.71 -5.32
CA VAL A 20 6.78 2.96 -4.59
C VAL A 20 8.26 3.07 -4.21
N GLY A 21 8.86 1.96 -3.76
CA GLY A 21 10.28 1.89 -3.45
C GLY A 21 11.18 2.12 -4.67
N ARG A 22 10.80 1.54 -5.82
CA ARG A 22 11.47 1.77 -7.11
C ARG A 22 11.40 3.24 -7.51
N GLU A 23 10.19 3.78 -7.59
CA GLU A 23 9.93 5.16 -8.04
C GLU A 23 10.59 6.21 -7.15
N ALA A 24 10.65 5.98 -5.84
CA ALA A 24 11.36 6.88 -4.92
C ALA A 24 12.84 7.06 -5.31
N GLY A 25 13.45 6.05 -5.95
CA GLY A 25 14.82 6.09 -6.44
C GLY A 25 15.00 6.73 -7.81
N GLU A 26 13.93 7.00 -8.54
CA GLU A 26 14.00 7.58 -9.89
C GLU A 26 14.32 9.09 -9.82
N THR A 27 14.72 9.65 -10.96
CA THR A 27 15.01 11.08 -11.10
C THR A 27 13.82 11.87 -11.63
N ASN A 28 12.78 11.19 -12.13
CA ASN A 28 11.63 11.84 -12.74
C ASN A 28 10.72 12.47 -11.67
N ALA A 29 10.67 13.80 -11.65
CA ALA A 29 9.71 14.56 -10.85
C ALA A 29 8.43 14.80 -11.68
N PRO A 30 7.23 14.77 -11.06
CA PRO A 30 6.97 14.79 -9.62
C PRO A 30 6.97 13.41 -8.94
N ARG A 31 6.83 12.31 -9.67
CA ARG A 31 6.60 10.96 -9.12
C ARG A 31 7.64 10.55 -8.07
N SER A 32 8.92 10.62 -8.41
CA SER A 32 9.98 10.22 -7.48
C SER A 32 10.00 11.04 -6.20
N LYS A 33 9.63 12.33 -6.27
CA LYS A 33 9.54 13.21 -5.09
C LYS A 33 8.38 12.77 -4.19
N SER A 34 7.20 12.51 -4.74
CA SER A 34 6.03 12.08 -3.96
C SER A 34 6.27 10.74 -3.27
N SER A 35 6.81 9.75 -3.98
CA SER A 35 7.14 8.44 -3.38
C SER A 35 8.18 8.57 -2.26
N ARG A 36 9.21 9.41 -2.42
CA ARG A 36 10.18 9.70 -1.33
C ARG A 36 9.51 10.33 -0.12
N LEU A 37 8.67 11.35 -0.32
CA LEU A 37 7.99 12.05 0.77
C LEU A 37 7.10 11.12 1.59
N VAL A 38 6.38 10.21 0.93
CA VAL A 38 5.56 9.20 1.60
C VAL A 38 6.42 8.24 2.42
N LEU A 39 7.50 7.68 1.85
CA LEU A 39 8.42 6.81 2.59
C LEU A 39 9.04 7.50 3.81
N GLU A 40 9.46 8.76 3.66
CA GLU A 40 10.00 9.57 4.74
C GLU A 40 8.94 9.86 5.82
N ALA A 41 7.70 10.13 5.42
CA ALA A 41 6.58 10.34 6.33
C ALA A 41 6.28 9.08 7.15
N ILE A 42 6.25 7.88 6.53
CA ILE A 42 6.08 6.60 7.24
C ILE A 42 7.13 6.45 8.33
N LEU A 43 8.40 6.67 7.97
CA LEU A 43 9.54 6.54 8.88
C LEU A 43 9.46 7.56 10.03
N ARG A 44 9.13 8.82 9.72
CA ARG A 44 9.06 9.93 10.68
C ARG A 44 7.89 9.78 11.65
N GLN A 45 6.73 9.34 11.17
CA GLN A 45 5.51 9.21 11.98
C GLN A 45 5.46 7.90 12.78
N GLY A 46 6.40 6.99 12.51
CA GLY A 46 6.51 5.73 13.24
C GLY A 46 5.43 4.73 12.86
N VAL A 47 4.88 4.85 11.65
CA VAL A 47 3.92 3.89 11.07
C VAL A 47 4.63 2.55 10.88
N PHE A 48 3.96 1.45 11.20
CA PHE A 48 4.49 0.11 10.97
C PHE A 48 4.27 -0.32 9.53
N VAL A 49 5.17 -1.14 9.01
CA VAL A 49 5.05 -1.69 7.67
C VAL A 49 5.09 -3.20 7.72
N ASP A 50 4.09 -3.84 7.13
CA ASP A 50 3.97 -5.29 7.08
C ASP A 50 4.63 -5.85 5.82
N PHE A 51 5.63 -6.71 6.01
CA PHE A 51 6.37 -7.38 4.94
C PHE A 51 6.16 -8.88 5.07
N SER A 52 5.52 -9.48 4.07
CA SER A 52 5.54 -10.92 3.87
C SER A 52 6.78 -11.34 3.06
N PRO A 53 7.13 -12.64 3.03
CA PRO A 53 8.18 -13.14 2.14
C PRO A 53 7.98 -12.76 0.67
N GLU A 54 6.75 -12.73 0.17
CA GLU A 54 6.44 -12.30 -1.20
C GLU A 54 6.70 -10.81 -1.41
N VAL A 55 6.20 -9.95 -0.53
CA VAL A 55 6.44 -8.49 -0.58
C VAL A 55 7.94 -8.18 -0.48
N ASP A 56 8.67 -8.81 0.45
CA ASP A 56 10.12 -8.59 0.59
C ASP A 56 10.89 -9.03 -0.66
N ARG A 57 10.46 -10.10 -1.33
CA ARG A 57 11.07 -10.56 -2.58
C ARG A 57 10.87 -9.55 -3.70
N GLU A 58 9.66 -9.05 -3.88
CA GLU A 58 9.36 -8.03 -4.89
C GLU A 58 10.07 -6.72 -4.58
N TRP A 59 10.06 -6.31 -3.32
CA TRP A 59 10.78 -5.13 -2.85
C TRP A 59 12.25 -5.21 -3.24
N ARG A 60 12.93 -6.33 -2.90
CA ARG A 60 14.35 -6.54 -3.24
C ARG A 60 14.61 -6.57 -4.74
N LYS A 61 13.69 -7.14 -5.53
CA LYS A 61 13.80 -7.20 -6.99
C LYS A 61 13.75 -5.80 -7.62
N HIS A 62 12.98 -4.89 -7.05
CA HIS A 62 12.77 -3.54 -7.55
C HIS A 62 13.44 -2.45 -6.69
N ALA A 63 14.34 -2.86 -5.79
CA ALA A 63 14.89 -1.97 -4.79
C ALA A 63 15.81 -0.91 -5.41
N SER A 64 15.46 0.36 -5.20
CA SER A 64 16.39 1.47 -5.37
C SER A 64 17.29 1.63 -4.14
N ARG A 65 18.43 2.32 -4.28
CA ARG A 65 19.31 2.68 -3.14
C ARG A 65 18.54 3.39 -2.02
N ILE A 66 17.58 4.24 -2.37
CA ILE A 66 16.70 4.95 -1.41
C ILE A 66 15.82 3.95 -0.66
N SER A 67 15.16 3.03 -1.36
CA SER A 67 14.29 2.02 -0.76
C SER A 67 15.03 1.04 0.15
N ILE A 68 16.27 0.66 -0.19
CA ILE A 68 17.13 -0.21 0.64
C ILE A 68 17.49 0.51 1.95
N MET A 69 17.93 1.77 1.85
CA MET A 69 18.28 2.56 3.03
C MET A 69 17.04 2.79 3.91
N TRP A 70 15.89 3.05 3.31
CA TRP A 70 14.62 3.18 4.02
C TRP A 70 14.25 1.88 4.75
N GLN A 71 14.28 0.74 4.06
CA GLN A 71 13.96 -0.57 4.65
C GLN A 71 14.89 -0.87 5.84
N THR A 72 16.19 -0.59 5.68
CA THR A 72 17.20 -0.75 6.74
C THR A 72 16.87 0.11 7.97
N ARG A 73 16.46 1.37 7.76
CA ARG A 73 16.03 2.27 8.85
C ARG A 73 14.76 1.80 9.53
N MET A 74 13.80 1.25 8.79
CA MET A 74 12.57 0.68 9.34
C MET A 74 12.86 -0.54 10.22
N ILE A 75 13.77 -1.42 9.78
CA ILE A 75 14.24 -2.57 10.57
C ILE A 75 14.95 -2.11 11.83
N ALA A 76 15.90 -1.16 11.73
CA ALA A 76 16.64 -0.64 12.88
C ALA A 76 15.71 0.00 13.92
N LYS A 77 14.63 0.64 13.49
CA LYS A 77 13.60 1.22 14.38
C LYS A 77 12.54 0.21 14.86
N ARG A 78 12.63 -1.07 14.46
CA ARG A 78 11.65 -2.13 14.76
C ARG A 78 10.24 -1.78 14.28
N ARG A 79 10.13 -1.14 13.12
CA ARG A 79 8.86 -0.73 12.49
C ARG A 79 8.52 -1.52 11.23
N LEU A 80 9.39 -2.45 10.82
CA LEU A 80 9.08 -3.43 9.78
C LEU A 80 8.68 -4.74 10.46
N ASN A 81 7.41 -5.12 10.30
CA ASN A 81 6.87 -6.38 10.79
C ASN A 81 7.07 -7.46 9.73
N LYS A 82 7.86 -8.49 10.06
CA LYS A 82 7.93 -9.69 9.23
C LYS A 82 6.73 -10.58 9.55
N VAL A 83 5.81 -10.67 8.62
CA VAL A 83 4.57 -11.43 8.74
C VAL A 83 4.59 -12.61 7.78
N ARG A 84 3.70 -13.59 7.97
CA ARG A 84 3.60 -14.75 7.06
C ARG A 84 2.68 -14.40 5.89
N ASP A 85 2.97 -14.98 4.72
CA ASP A 85 2.02 -14.98 3.60
C ASP A 85 0.69 -15.62 4.05
N LYS A 86 -0.42 -15.09 3.54
CA LYS A 86 -1.78 -15.53 3.86
C LYS A 86 -2.60 -15.69 2.59
N PRO A 87 -2.20 -16.61 1.69
CA PRO A 87 -2.90 -16.81 0.43
C PRO A 87 -4.37 -17.14 0.68
N SER A 88 -5.26 -16.52 -0.10
CA SER A 88 -6.71 -16.69 0.00
C SER A 88 -7.25 -17.25 -1.31
N ALA A 89 -7.49 -18.55 -1.33
CA ALA A 89 -8.11 -19.22 -2.48
C ALA A 89 -9.47 -18.59 -2.84
N LEU A 90 -10.20 -18.11 -1.83
CA LEU A 90 -11.48 -17.43 -2.02
C LEU A 90 -11.31 -16.08 -2.73
N LEU A 91 -10.36 -15.25 -2.30
CA LEU A 91 -10.07 -13.98 -2.97
C LEU A 91 -9.61 -14.24 -4.41
N ARG A 92 -8.66 -15.15 -4.61
CA ARG A 92 -8.15 -15.50 -5.95
C ARG A 92 -9.23 -16.06 -6.86
N LYS A 93 -10.22 -16.77 -6.32
CA LYS A 93 -11.42 -17.18 -7.06
C LYS A 93 -12.25 -15.97 -7.49
N HIS A 94 -12.56 -15.04 -6.57
CA HIS A 94 -13.31 -13.82 -6.91
C HIS A 94 -12.59 -12.95 -7.95
N VAL A 95 -11.25 -12.84 -7.87
CA VAL A 95 -10.45 -12.15 -8.90
C VAL A 95 -10.70 -12.75 -10.29
N ARG A 96 -10.71 -14.08 -10.41
CA ARG A 96 -10.98 -14.76 -11.69
C ARG A 96 -12.43 -14.58 -12.15
N ASP A 97 -13.37 -14.76 -11.23
CA ASP A 97 -14.80 -14.77 -11.55
C ASP A 97 -15.33 -13.37 -11.91
N LEU A 98 -14.76 -12.30 -11.33
CA LEU A 98 -15.25 -10.92 -11.50
C LEU A 98 -14.56 -10.13 -12.61
N LEU A 99 -13.27 -10.36 -12.87
CA LEU A 99 -12.54 -9.53 -13.84
C LEU A 99 -12.79 -9.92 -15.30
N GLY A 100 -13.22 -11.16 -15.57
CA GLY A 100 -13.67 -11.66 -16.89
C GLY A 100 -12.62 -11.70 -18.01
N ASN A 101 -11.69 -10.74 -18.04
CA ASN A 101 -10.60 -10.59 -18.98
C ASN A 101 -9.31 -11.23 -18.42
N PRO A 102 -8.68 -12.19 -19.12
CA PRO A 102 -7.42 -12.80 -18.72
C PRO A 102 -6.28 -11.82 -18.43
N ASP A 103 -6.19 -10.71 -19.17
CA ASP A 103 -5.14 -9.71 -18.97
C ASP A 103 -5.31 -8.95 -17.66
N ASP A 104 -6.55 -8.66 -17.27
CA ASP A 104 -6.86 -8.00 -16.00
C ASP A 104 -6.66 -8.97 -14.84
N ILE A 105 -7.05 -10.23 -15.00
CA ILE A 105 -6.75 -11.30 -14.03
C ILE A 105 -5.23 -11.43 -13.84
N ALA A 106 -4.45 -11.46 -14.93
CA ALA A 106 -3.00 -11.57 -14.87
C ALA A 106 -2.35 -10.33 -14.27
N ALA A 107 -2.87 -9.13 -14.55
CA ALA A 107 -2.41 -7.89 -13.93
C ALA A 107 -2.64 -7.92 -12.42
N LEU A 108 -3.87 -8.15 -11.96
CA LEU A 108 -4.18 -8.14 -10.52
C LEU A 108 -3.55 -9.33 -9.78
N ASN A 109 -3.34 -10.48 -10.41
CA ASN A 109 -2.66 -11.61 -9.77
C ASN A 109 -1.21 -11.33 -9.39
N LYS A 110 -0.55 -10.35 -10.02
CA LYS A 110 0.78 -9.90 -9.58
C LYS A 110 0.68 -9.28 -8.20
N ASP A 111 -0.32 -8.42 -7.98
CA ASP A 111 -0.47 -7.63 -6.77
C ASP A 111 -1.46 -8.21 -5.75
N VAL A 112 -2.06 -9.37 -6.03
CA VAL A 112 -3.08 -9.99 -5.16
C VAL A 112 -2.53 -10.32 -3.78
N HIS A 113 -1.23 -10.57 -3.67
CA HIS A 113 -0.57 -10.83 -2.40
C HIS A 113 -0.59 -9.59 -1.48
N LEU A 114 -0.61 -8.36 -2.03
CA LEU A 114 -0.80 -7.13 -1.27
C LEU A 114 -2.20 -7.07 -0.65
N LEU A 115 -3.23 -7.44 -1.42
CA LEU A 115 -4.61 -7.53 -0.96
C LEU A 115 -4.78 -8.61 0.14
N GLU A 116 -4.18 -9.77 -0.06
CA GLU A 116 -4.18 -10.88 0.91
C GLU A 116 -3.55 -10.44 2.24
N LEU A 117 -2.42 -9.73 2.16
CA LEU A 117 -1.71 -9.22 3.32
C LEU A 117 -2.51 -8.13 4.04
N ALA A 118 -3.04 -7.15 3.31
CA ALA A 118 -3.88 -6.08 3.85
C ALA A 118 -5.10 -6.63 4.59
N LEU A 119 -5.80 -7.60 4.01
CA LEU A 119 -6.95 -8.25 4.64
C LEU A 119 -6.57 -9.01 5.91
N ALA A 120 -5.46 -9.76 5.87
CA ALA A 120 -5.07 -10.64 6.96
C ALA A 120 -4.58 -9.87 8.19
N TYR A 121 -3.98 -8.69 8.01
CA TYR A 121 -3.35 -7.94 9.09
C TYR A 121 -3.99 -6.56 9.35
N GLY A 122 -5.04 -6.22 8.61
CA GLY A 122 -5.78 -4.96 8.79
C GLY A 122 -4.97 -3.74 8.35
N SER A 123 -4.15 -3.90 7.33
CA SER A 123 -3.19 -2.88 6.86
C SER A 123 -3.75 -2.14 5.66
N GLY A 124 -3.46 -0.85 5.53
CA GLY A 124 -3.72 -0.12 4.29
C GLY A 124 -2.64 -0.40 3.23
N ILE A 125 -2.94 -0.19 1.96
CA ILE A 125 -2.02 -0.39 0.84
C ILE A 125 -1.60 0.96 0.27
N ILE A 126 -0.29 1.14 0.12
CA ILE A 126 0.32 2.27 -0.60
C ILE A 126 0.95 1.72 -1.88
N SER A 127 0.38 2.05 -3.03
CA SER A 127 0.83 1.60 -4.35
C SER A 127 0.57 2.67 -5.41
N SER A 128 1.49 2.81 -6.37
CA SER A 128 1.32 3.69 -7.53
C SER A 128 0.71 2.98 -8.75
N ASP A 129 0.33 1.70 -8.64
CA ASP A 129 -0.32 0.96 -9.72
C ASP A 129 -1.82 1.28 -9.78
N ASP A 130 -2.16 2.25 -10.62
CA ASP A 130 -3.55 2.67 -10.86
C ASP A 130 -4.41 1.55 -11.47
N ARG A 131 -3.81 0.65 -12.27
CA ARG A 131 -4.53 -0.47 -12.87
C ARG A 131 -4.92 -1.46 -11.78
N SER A 132 -3.98 -1.90 -10.97
CA SER A 132 -4.25 -2.83 -9.88
C SER A 132 -5.18 -2.24 -8.84
N GLY A 133 -5.06 -0.94 -8.52
CA GLY A 133 -6.02 -0.23 -7.68
C GLY A 133 -7.43 -0.23 -8.26
N ARG A 134 -7.60 0.05 -9.57
CA ARG A 134 -8.91 0.01 -10.24
C ARG A 134 -9.51 -1.41 -10.24
N LEU A 135 -8.73 -2.41 -10.63
CA LEU A 135 -9.18 -3.81 -10.67
C LEU A 135 -9.56 -4.31 -9.26
N SER A 136 -8.82 -3.89 -8.23
CA SER A 136 -9.14 -4.21 -6.84
C SER A 136 -10.48 -3.64 -6.38
N ARG A 137 -10.90 -2.46 -6.88
CA ARG A 137 -12.23 -1.88 -6.59
C ARG A 137 -13.34 -2.72 -7.21
N ILE A 138 -13.20 -3.12 -8.47
CA ILE A 138 -14.16 -4.02 -9.14
C ILE A 138 -14.31 -5.31 -8.34
N VAL A 139 -13.20 -5.92 -7.91
CA VAL A 139 -13.25 -7.14 -7.08
C VAL A 139 -13.89 -6.87 -5.72
N ALA A 140 -13.70 -5.69 -5.13
CA ALA A 140 -14.29 -5.32 -3.84
C ALA A 140 -15.83 -5.16 -3.89
N GLU A 141 -16.41 -4.86 -5.05
CA GLU A 141 -17.87 -4.84 -5.24
C GLU A 141 -18.47 -6.24 -5.00
N GLY A 142 -17.83 -7.28 -5.53
CA GLY A 142 -18.25 -8.68 -5.36
C GLY A 142 -17.70 -9.38 -4.12
N TYR A 143 -16.57 -8.91 -3.56
CA TYR A 143 -15.90 -9.51 -2.40
C TYR A 143 -15.83 -8.52 -1.23
N ARG A 144 -16.91 -8.51 -0.43
CA ARG A 144 -17.13 -7.54 0.67
C ARG A 144 -15.96 -7.32 1.63
N PRO A 145 -15.14 -8.32 2.03
CA PRO A 145 -14.00 -8.07 2.91
C PRO A 145 -13.03 -7.01 2.38
N LEU A 146 -12.83 -6.93 1.07
CA LEU A 146 -11.92 -5.96 0.45
C LEU A 146 -12.40 -4.52 0.56
N ARG A 147 -13.70 -4.28 0.72
CA ARG A 147 -14.26 -2.92 0.80
C ARG A 147 -13.68 -2.10 1.95
N ARG A 148 -13.11 -2.75 2.96
CA ARG A 148 -12.48 -2.10 4.13
C ARG A 148 -11.01 -1.73 3.91
N VAL A 149 -10.37 -2.27 2.88
CA VAL A 149 -8.96 -2.01 2.60
C VAL A 149 -8.81 -0.62 2.02
N GLN A 150 -7.97 0.19 2.64
CA GLN A 150 -7.50 1.46 2.08
C GLN A 150 -6.50 1.17 0.98
N TRP A 151 -6.65 1.83 -0.17
CA TRP A 151 -5.68 1.77 -1.27
C TRP A 151 -5.42 3.19 -1.74
N VAL A 152 -4.20 3.67 -1.49
CA VAL A 152 -3.80 5.04 -1.80
C VAL A 152 -2.55 5.07 -2.66
N SER A 153 -2.47 6.08 -3.54
CA SER A 153 -1.32 6.31 -4.40
C SER A 153 -0.50 7.47 -3.86
N PRO A 154 0.84 7.38 -3.81
CA PRO A 154 1.69 8.54 -3.52
C PRO A 154 1.49 9.71 -4.50
N HIS A 155 0.92 9.43 -5.68
CA HIS A 155 0.73 10.41 -6.76
C HIS A 155 -0.70 10.92 -6.84
N ASP A 156 -1.51 10.66 -5.82
CA ASP A 156 -2.86 11.20 -5.80
C ASP A 156 -2.80 12.74 -5.84
N PRO A 157 -3.58 13.41 -6.72
CA PRO A 157 -3.49 14.86 -6.91
C PRO A 157 -3.79 15.69 -5.66
N GLU A 158 -4.57 15.12 -4.73
CA GLU A 158 -4.99 15.77 -3.49
C GLU A 158 -3.91 15.68 -2.38
N GLY A 159 -2.90 14.83 -2.57
CA GLY A 159 -1.88 14.54 -1.58
C GLY A 159 -2.41 13.76 -0.37
N SER A 160 -3.57 13.12 -0.50
CA SER A 160 -4.26 12.39 0.55
C SER A 160 -3.42 11.26 1.12
N CYS A 161 -2.61 10.57 0.32
CA CYS A 161 -1.68 9.54 0.80
C CYS A 161 -0.66 10.12 1.78
N LEU A 162 -0.03 11.25 1.42
CA LEU A 162 0.95 11.89 2.29
C LEU A 162 0.29 12.48 3.54
N ALA A 163 -0.88 13.13 3.40
CA ALA A 163 -1.63 13.68 4.51
C ALA A 163 -2.08 12.60 5.50
N TRP A 164 -2.53 11.46 4.98
CA TRP A 164 -2.91 10.31 5.78
C TRP A 164 -1.74 9.75 6.57
N VAL A 165 -0.62 9.44 5.90
CA VAL A 165 0.60 8.96 6.57
C VAL A 165 1.13 9.99 7.56
N ALA A 166 1.00 11.29 7.26
CA ALA A 166 1.40 12.37 8.15
C ALA A 166 0.52 12.50 9.40
N GLY A 167 -0.66 11.87 9.42
CA GLY A 167 -1.65 11.97 10.50
C GLY A 167 -2.47 13.26 10.46
N THR A 168 -2.47 13.96 9.32
CA THR A 168 -3.26 15.18 9.10
C THR A 168 -4.59 14.91 8.40
N LEU A 169 -4.82 13.66 7.96
CA LEU A 169 -6.07 13.19 7.36
C LEU A 169 -6.53 11.92 8.11
N ALA A 170 -7.80 11.84 8.52
CA ALA A 170 -8.30 10.70 9.28
C ALA A 170 -8.57 9.48 8.38
N ASP A 171 -8.51 8.27 8.96
CA ASP A 171 -8.77 7.00 8.24
C ASP A 171 -10.11 6.95 7.48
N LYS A 172 -11.13 7.63 7.99
CA LYS A 172 -12.48 7.69 7.39
C LYS A 172 -12.55 8.60 6.15
N GLU A 173 -11.53 9.43 5.97
CA GLU A 173 -11.42 10.42 4.88
C GLU A 173 -10.52 9.90 3.76
N VAL A 174 -9.95 8.70 3.92
CA VAL A 174 -9.07 8.06 2.95
C VAL A 174 -9.83 7.04 2.14
N GLY A 175 -9.69 7.13 0.81
CA GLY A 175 -10.37 6.24 -0.12
C GLY A 175 -10.12 4.77 0.17
N ARG A 176 -11.21 4.02 0.33
CA ARG A 176 -11.23 2.56 0.42
C ARG A 176 -11.61 1.97 -0.92
N LEU A 177 -11.27 0.70 -1.10
CA LEU A 177 -11.66 -0.04 -2.31
C LEU A 177 -13.18 -0.12 -2.49
N GLY A 178 -13.96 0.02 -1.41
CA GLY A 178 -15.42 -0.05 -1.44
C GLY A 178 -16.16 1.27 -1.60
N ASP A 179 -15.47 2.40 -1.76
CA ASP A 179 -16.05 3.75 -1.82
C ASP A 179 -16.44 4.18 -3.25
N GLY A 180 -16.19 3.34 -4.25
CA GLY A 180 -16.40 3.63 -5.67
C GLY A 180 -17.57 2.87 -6.33
N GLY A 181 -18.59 2.47 -5.56
CA GLY A 181 -19.77 1.77 -6.06
C GLY A 181 -21.07 2.49 -5.74
#